data_AF-A0A497LFE1-F1
#
_entry.id   AF-A0A497LFE1-F1
#
_cell.length_a   1.000
_cell.length_b   1.000
_cell.length_c   1.000
_cell.angle_alpha   90.00
_cell.angle_beta   90.00
_cell.angle_gamma   90.00
#
_symmetry.space_group_name_H-M   'P 1'
#
loop_
_entity.id
_entity.type
_entity.pdbx_description
1 polymer ?
#
loop_
_entity_poly.entity_id
_entity_poly.type
_entity_poly.pdbx_seq_one_letter_code
_entity_poly.pdbx_strand_id
1 'polypeptide(L)'
;MDTEPAASGRAPASRIRGAGDERISLVCFLYSRHDTYLAMPTRWRERLEALCRTRGPGPKPTFSIVHLLKAIGSIARAGQIGRASLARELGLGEGATRTLLDRLARAGLIRTSRRGCELTEAGRALWAEISEDLAWKTGIARSALALGEHNVAVLVRDRASKVRSGMEQRDAAVRAGARGAITMVFTGGRLAIPGISEDASSEYPSACKALLDALRPREGDVIIVCWADNALSAEYGALAAALSLL
;
A
#
# COMPACT_ATOMS: atom_id res chain seq x y z
N MET A 1 8.87 28.95 80.25
CA MET A 1 9.61 28.28 79.17
C MET A 1 8.67 28.19 77.96
N ASP A 2 8.08 29.32 77.58
CA ASP A 2 8.65 30.42 76.75
C ASP A 2 8.41 30.01 75.29
N THR A 3 7.58 30.64 74.46
CA THR A 3 7.02 32.01 74.42
C THR A 3 5.84 32.01 73.42
N GLU A 4 4.73 32.64 73.83
CA GLU A 4 3.75 33.52 73.11
C GLU A 4 3.34 33.40 71.61
N PRO A 5 2.18 34.01 71.24
CA PRO A 5 1.26 33.60 70.16
C PRO A 5 0.98 34.74 69.13
N ALA A 6 -0.24 34.75 68.55
CA ALA A 6 -0.91 35.77 67.70
C ALA A 6 -0.92 35.45 66.18
N ALA A 7 -2.06 35.21 65.51
CA ALA A 7 -3.31 35.97 65.31
C ALA A 7 -3.19 37.17 64.34
N SER A 8 -3.71 37.01 63.11
CA SER A 8 -4.55 37.97 62.36
C SER A 8 -5.05 37.24 61.09
N GLY A 9 -6.31 37.24 60.64
CA GLY A 9 -7.51 37.98 61.01
C GLY A 9 -7.96 38.87 59.85
N ARG A 10 -8.78 38.36 58.91
CA ARG A 10 -9.94 39.04 58.27
C ARG A 10 -10.51 38.29 57.04
N ALA A 11 -11.81 37.95 57.12
CA ALA A 11 -12.76 37.88 56.00
C ALA A 11 -13.23 39.33 55.65
N PRO A 12 -14.02 39.68 54.59
CA PRO A 12 -15.03 38.84 53.92
C PRO A 12 -15.31 39.06 52.40
N ALA A 13 -16.26 38.26 51.91
CA ALA A 13 -17.08 38.27 50.69
C ALA A 13 -17.10 39.49 49.74
N SER A 14 -17.09 39.21 48.42
CA SER A 14 -18.02 39.75 47.39
C SER A 14 -17.77 39.03 46.05
N ARG A 15 -18.71 38.23 45.54
CA ARG A 15 -19.74 38.59 44.54
C ARG A 15 -19.20 39.40 43.35
N ILE A 16 -18.77 38.70 42.30
CA ILE A 16 -18.84 39.22 40.93
C ILE A 16 -19.54 38.16 40.06
N ARG A 17 -20.75 38.52 39.60
CA ARG A 17 -21.36 37.95 38.41
C ARG A 17 -20.62 38.54 37.20
N GLY A 18 -20.24 37.70 36.26
CA GLY A 18 -19.78 38.06 34.92
C GLY A 18 -19.67 36.77 34.13
N ALA A 19 -20.74 36.39 33.43
CA ALA A 19 -20.90 36.67 32.01
C ALA A 19 -19.97 35.79 31.16
N GLY A 20 -20.59 34.74 30.61
CA GLY A 20 -20.21 33.96 29.44
C GLY A 20 -18.74 33.89 29.03
N ASP A 21 -18.21 32.67 29.02
CA ASP A 21 -17.73 32.15 27.73
C ASP A 21 -17.87 30.62 27.70
N GLU A 22 -19.03 30.15 27.24
CA GLU A 22 -19.29 28.76 26.83
C GLU A 22 -18.42 28.30 25.64
N ARG A 23 -17.31 28.99 25.35
CA ARG A 23 -16.40 28.69 24.23
C ARG A 23 -15.25 27.75 24.58
N ILE A 24 -14.96 27.51 25.86
CA ILE A 24 -13.86 26.59 26.23
C ILE A 24 -14.31 25.11 26.17
N SER A 25 -15.61 24.83 26.30
CA SER A 25 -16.14 23.48 26.11
C SER A 25 -16.27 23.08 24.62
N LEU A 26 -16.23 24.02 23.69
CA LEU A 26 -16.34 23.73 22.26
C LEU A 26 -14.98 23.36 21.63
N VAL A 27 -13.88 23.89 22.16
CA VAL A 27 -12.52 23.58 21.66
C VAL A 27 -12.10 22.15 22.03
N CYS A 28 -12.48 21.64 23.20
CA CYS A 28 -12.26 20.23 23.55
C CYS A 28 -13.24 19.27 22.84
N PHE A 29 -14.45 19.70 22.50
CA PHE A 29 -15.40 18.85 21.76
C PHE A 29 -15.10 18.77 20.26
N LEU A 30 -14.35 19.73 19.70
CA LEU A 30 -13.86 19.70 18.33
C LEU A 30 -12.56 18.89 18.16
N TYR A 31 -11.90 18.51 19.25
CA TYR A 31 -10.70 17.66 19.24
C TYR A 31 -10.97 16.15 19.41
N SER A 32 -12.23 15.72 19.31
CA SER A 32 -12.61 14.30 19.19
C SER A 32 -13.09 13.93 17.78
N ARG A 33 -12.45 14.49 16.75
CA ARG A 33 -12.56 14.01 15.35
C ARG A 33 -11.27 13.37 14.83
N HIS A 34 -10.43 12.84 15.71
CA HIS A 34 -9.30 11.99 15.32
C HIS A 34 -9.68 10.52 15.42
N ASP A 35 -10.67 10.06 14.64
CA ASP A 35 -10.81 8.62 14.36
C ASP A 35 -11.70 8.27 13.16
N THR A 36 -11.59 9.02 12.06
CA THR A 36 -12.15 8.59 10.76
C THR A 36 -11.19 8.93 9.61
N TYR A 37 -9.99 8.38 9.69
CA TYR A 37 -9.21 8.03 8.49
C TYR A 37 -8.93 6.52 8.53
N LEU A 38 -9.97 5.72 8.74
CA LEU A 38 -10.01 4.39 8.17
C LEU A 38 -9.97 4.59 6.66
N ALA A 39 -8.76 4.62 6.08
CA ALA A 39 -8.58 4.62 4.64
C ALA A 39 -9.37 3.42 4.09
N MET A 40 -10.52 3.76 3.50
CA MET A 40 -11.45 2.78 2.94
C MET A 40 -10.69 1.89 1.97
N PRO A 41 -11.06 0.59 1.87
CA PRO A 41 -10.49 -0.27 0.86
C PRO A 41 -10.55 0.43 -0.50
N THR A 42 -9.45 0.44 -1.24
CA THR A 42 -9.47 1.15 -2.52
C THR A 42 -10.55 0.55 -3.41
N ARG A 43 -11.40 1.40 -4.01
CA ARG A 43 -12.60 0.94 -4.75
C ARG A 43 -12.24 -0.02 -5.89
N TRP A 44 -11.08 0.17 -6.51
CA TRP A 44 -10.56 -0.73 -7.54
C TRP A 44 -10.19 -2.11 -6.99
N ARG A 45 -9.70 -2.19 -5.74
CA ARG A 45 -9.32 -3.46 -5.10
C ARG A 45 -10.54 -4.35 -4.95
N GLU A 46 -11.62 -3.83 -4.36
CA GLU A 46 -12.87 -4.58 -4.19
C GLU A 46 -13.43 -5.07 -5.54
N ARG A 47 -13.34 -4.21 -6.56
CA ARG A 47 -13.75 -4.55 -7.93
C ARG A 47 -12.93 -5.72 -8.49
N LEU A 48 -11.61 -5.75 -8.27
CA LEU A 48 -10.76 -6.87 -8.69
C LEU A 48 -11.00 -8.13 -7.86
N GLU A 49 -11.20 -8.02 -6.54
CA GLU A 49 -11.51 -9.16 -5.68
C GLU A 49 -12.83 -9.83 -6.08
N ALA A 50 -13.83 -9.04 -6.48
CA ALA A 50 -15.10 -9.56 -7.02
C ALA A 50 -14.89 -10.41 -8.29
N LEU A 51 -13.85 -10.13 -9.08
CA LEU A 51 -13.49 -10.94 -10.25
C LEU A 51 -12.76 -12.23 -9.88
N CYS A 52 -12.24 -12.38 -8.66
CA CYS A 52 -11.63 -13.63 -8.18
C CYS A 52 -12.64 -14.60 -7.55
N ARG A 53 -13.85 -14.15 -7.19
CA ARG A 53 -14.86 -15.01 -6.55
C ARG A 53 -15.35 -16.12 -7.50
N THR A 54 -15.66 -17.28 -6.94
CA THR A 54 -16.31 -18.38 -7.68
C THR A 54 -17.75 -17.97 -8.04
N ARG A 55 -18.19 -18.23 -9.28
CA ARG A 55 -19.54 -17.88 -9.75
C ARG A 55 -20.46 -19.11 -9.89
N GLY A 56 -20.31 -20.09 -9.01
CA GLY A 56 -21.11 -21.32 -9.00
C GLY A 56 -20.42 -22.48 -8.27
N PRO A 57 -21.06 -23.66 -8.21
CA PRO A 57 -20.43 -24.88 -7.69
C PRO A 57 -19.24 -25.25 -8.58
N GLY A 58 -18.05 -25.33 -7.99
CA GLY A 58 -16.83 -25.65 -8.72
C GLY A 58 -15.58 -25.24 -7.95
N PRO A 59 -14.40 -25.72 -8.39
CA PRO A 59 -13.14 -25.37 -7.75
C PRO A 59 -12.89 -23.86 -7.82
N LYS A 60 -12.20 -23.34 -6.79
CA LYS A 60 -11.79 -21.93 -6.77
C LYS A 60 -10.90 -21.63 -7.99
N PRO A 61 -10.95 -20.42 -8.54
CA PRO A 61 -10.09 -20.04 -9.65
C PRO A 61 -8.62 -20.18 -9.25
N THR A 62 -7.79 -20.64 -10.18
CA THR A 62 -6.35 -20.84 -9.96
C THR A 62 -5.57 -19.53 -9.88
N PHE A 63 -6.22 -18.38 -10.09
CA PHE A 63 -5.59 -17.07 -10.04
C PHE A 63 -6.21 -16.20 -8.93
N SER A 64 -5.41 -15.24 -8.47
CA SER A 64 -5.71 -14.28 -7.40
C SER A 64 -5.74 -12.84 -7.91
N ILE A 65 -6.06 -11.89 -7.02
CA ILE A 65 -6.01 -10.45 -7.33
C ILE A 65 -4.62 -10.00 -7.81
N VAL A 66 -3.55 -10.61 -7.29
CA VAL A 66 -2.17 -10.32 -7.74
C VAL A 66 -2.01 -10.60 -9.23
N HIS A 67 -2.61 -11.68 -9.73
CA HIS A 67 -2.59 -12.02 -11.16
C HIS A 67 -3.40 -11.03 -12.00
N LEU A 68 -4.56 -10.58 -11.51
CA LEU A 68 -5.37 -9.57 -12.20
C LEU A 68 -4.64 -8.22 -12.27
N LEU A 69 -4.03 -7.80 -11.17
CA LEU A 69 -3.25 -6.57 -11.08
C LEU A 69 -2.07 -6.60 -12.05
N LYS A 70 -1.28 -7.69 -12.04
CA LYS A 70 -0.17 -7.86 -12.99
C LYS A 70 -0.68 -7.90 -14.43
N ALA A 71 -1.79 -8.59 -14.71
CA ALA A 71 -2.34 -8.69 -16.06
C ALA A 71 -2.77 -7.33 -16.61
N ILE A 72 -3.52 -6.54 -15.84
CA ILE A 72 -3.95 -5.19 -16.23
C ILE A 72 -2.71 -4.31 -16.46
N GLY A 73 -1.74 -4.34 -15.55
CA GLY A 73 -0.49 -3.57 -15.70
C GLY A 73 0.33 -3.99 -16.92
N SER A 74 0.45 -5.28 -17.21
CA SER A 74 1.13 -5.78 -18.42
C SER A 74 0.42 -5.35 -19.71
N ILE A 75 -0.91 -5.46 -19.76
CA ILE A 75 -1.69 -5.01 -20.92
C ILE A 75 -1.57 -3.48 -21.09
N ALA A 76 -1.62 -2.72 -19.99
CA ALA A 76 -1.48 -1.27 -20.01
C ALA A 76 -0.12 -0.83 -20.59
N ARG A 77 0.98 -1.44 -20.13
CA ARG A 77 2.34 -1.10 -20.57
C ARG A 77 2.63 -1.55 -22.01
N ALA A 78 2.14 -2.72 -22.40
CA ALA A 78 2.34 -3.24 -23.75
C ALA A 78 1.44 -2.55 -24.79
N GLY A 79 0.32 -1.94 -24.37
CA GLY A 79 -0.76 -1.47 -25.23
C GLY A 79 -1.59 -2.61 -25.80
N GLN A 80 -0.93 -3.61 -26.39
CA GLN A 80 -1.54 -4.83 -26.90
C GLN A 80 -0.62 -6.04 -26.63
N ILE A 81 -1.16 -7.12 -26.06
CA ILE A 81 -0.39 -8.33 -25.72
C ILE A 81 -1.10 -9.61 -26.14
N GLY A 82 -0.34 -10.54 -26.74
CA GLY A 82 -0.84 -11.86 -27.11
C GLY A 82 -1.12 -12.75 -25.88
N ARG A 83 -2.15 -13.60 -25.96
CA ARG A 83 -2.56 -14.48 -24.84
C ARG A 83 -1.43 -15.37 -24.32
N ALA A 84 -0.63 -15.96 -25.21
CA ALA A 84 0.49 -16.82 -24.82
C ALA A 84 1.62 -16.02 -24.14
N SER A 85 1.86 -14.78 -24.57
CA SER A 85 2.84 -13.91 -23.92
C SER A 85 2.37 -13.53 -22.51
N LEU A 86 1.09 -13.15 -22.39
CA LEU A 86 0.50 -12.83 -21.09
C LEU A 86 0.50 -14.05 -20.15
N ALA A 87 0.18 -15.25 -20.64
CA ALA A 87 0.24 -16.48 -19.85
C ALA A 87 1.64 -16.71 -19.26
N ARG A 88 2.68 -16.55 -20.09
CA ARG A 88 4.08 -16.68 -19.68
C ARG A 88 4.49 -15.61 -18.67
N GLU A 89 4.11 -14.35 -18.89
CA GLU A 89 4.38 -13.26 -17.94
C GLU A 89 3.70 -13.49 -16.59
N LEU A 90 2.50 -14.04 -16.58
CA LEU A 90 1.75 -14.33 -15.35
C LEU A 90 2.16 -15.65 -14.69
N GLY A 91 2.95 -16.51 -15.35
CA GLY A 91 3.23 -17.87 -14.89
C GLY A 91 1.96 -18.73 -14.74
N LEU A 92 0.91 -18.45 -15.52
CA LEU A 92 -0.35 -19.17 -15.47
C LEU A 92 -0.45 -20.18 -16.62
N GLY A 93 -1.06 -21.33 -16.33
CA GLY A 93 -1.45 -22.29 -17.38
C GLY A 93 -2.50 -21.71 -18.33
N GLU A 94 -2.65 -22.32 -19.51
CA GLU A 94 -3.54 -21.82 -20.56
C GLU A 94 -5.00 -21.71 -20.09
N GLY A 95 -5.51 -22.72 -19.39
CA GLY A 95 -6.87 -22.73 -18.85
C GLY A 95 -7.12 -21.59 -17.86
N ALA A 96 -6.20 -21.37 -16.92
CA ALA A 96 -6.28 -20.29 -15.94
C ALA A 96 -6.20 -18.91 -16.60
N THR A 97 -5.30 -18.75 -17.58
CA THR A 97 -5.16 -17.51 -18.35
C THR A 97 -6.42 -17.21 -19.15
N ARG A 98 -7.02 -18.21 -19.81
CA ARG A 98 -8.29 -18.07 -20.52
C ARG A 98 -9.38 -17.59 -19.58
N THR A 99 -9.55 -18.26 -18.43
CA THR A 99 -10.56 -17.85 -17.45
C THR A 99 -10.33 -16.44 -16.91
N LEU A 100 -9.08 -16.06 -16.65
CA LEU A 100 -8.72 -14.70 -16.22
C LEU A 100 -9.13 -13.66 -17.26
N LEU A 101 -8.75 -13.88 -18.53
CA LEU A 101 -9.09 -12.99 -19.64
C LEU A 101 -10.60 -12.89 -19.87
N ASP A 102 -11.31 -14.01 -19.81
CA ASP A 102 -12.76 -14.04 -19.96
C ASP A 102 -13.47 -13.21 -18.88
N ARG A 103 -12.95 -13.22 -17.63
CA ARG A 103 -13.50 -12.40 -16.55
C ARG A 103 -13.24 -10.92 -16.75
N LEU A 104 -12.02 -10.55 -17.16
CA LEU A 104 -11.69 -9.17 -17.49
C LEU A 104 -12.55 -8.66 -18.66
N ALA A 105 -12.75 -9.48 -19.69
CA ALA A 105 -13.54 -9.13 -20.87
C ALA A 105 -15.03 -8.96 -20.52
N ARG A 106 -15.61 -9.90 -19.75
CA ARG A 106 -16.98 -9.79 -19.24
C ARG A 106 -17.19 -8.59 -18.32
N ALA A 107 -16.16 -8.18 -17.59
CA ALA A 107 -16.18 -6.97 -16.78
C ALA A 107 -16.00 -5.68 -17.62
N GLY A 108 -15.86 -5.80 -18.94
CA GLY A 108 -15.65 -4.69 -19.85
C GLY A 108 -14.29 -4.00 -19.71
N LEU A 109 -13.31 -4.63 -19.04
CA LEU A 109 -11.99 -4.04 -18.76
C LEU A 109 -11.00 -4.24 -19.91
N ILE A 110 -11.16 -5.32 -20.68
CA ILE A 110 -10.32 -5.62 -21.84
C ILE A 110 -11.19 -5.95 -23.05
N ARG A 111 -10.62 -5.77 -24.23
CA ARG A 111 -11.13 -6.38 -25.46
C ARG A 111 -10.09 -7.34 -26.03
N THR A 112 -10.55 -8.45 -26.59
CA THR A 112 -9.71 -9.47 -27.20
C THR A 112 -9.92 -9.45 -28.72
N SER A 113 -8.82 -9.53 -29.48
CA SER A 113 -8.82 -9.60 -30.93
C SER A 113 -7.80 -10.63 -31.41
N ARG A 114 -7.73 -10.85 -32.74
CA ARG A 114 -6.68 -11.68 -33.35
C ARG A 114 -5.27 -11.17 -33.05
N ARG A 115 -5.10 -9.86 -32.80
CA ARG A 115 -3.81 -9.23 -32.51
C ARG A 115 -3.41 -9.30 -31.03
N GLY A 116 -4.34 -9.65 -30.14
CA GLY A 116 -4.09 -9.77 -28.70
C GLY A 116 -5.17 -9.13 -27.85
N CYS A 117 -4.83 -8.90 -26.59
CA CYS A 117 -5.66 -8.28 -25.57
C CYS A 117 -5.18 -6.83 -25.36
N GLU A 118 -6.12 -5.90 -25.21
CA GLU A 118 -5.85 -4.50 -24.92
C GLU A 118 -6.90 -3.96 -23.94
N LEU A 119 -6.57 -2.90 -23.20
CA LEU A 119 -7.51 -2.26 -22.28
C LEU A 119 -8.63 -1.53 -23.06
N THR A 120 -9.85 -1.60 -22.54
CA THR A 120 -10.93 -0.70 -22.95
C THR A 120 -10.77 0.68 -22.30
N GLU A 121 -11.68 1.61 -22.57
CA GLU A 121 -11.76 2.88 -21.84
C GLU A 121 -11.91 2.66 -20.33
N ALA A 122 -12.82 1.75 -19.95
CA ALA A 122 -13.04 1.38 -18.54
C ALA A 122 -11.82 0.68 -17.93
N GLY A 123 -11.08 -0.11 -18.71
CA GLY A 123 -9.81 -0.71 -18.29
C GLY A 123 -8.71 0.31 -18.05
N ARG A 124 -8.60 1.32 -18.93
CA ARG A 124 -7.65 2.44 -18.78
C ARG A 124 -7.97 3.29 -17.56
N ALA A 125 -9.24 3.61 -17.34
CA ALA A 125 -9.68 4.33 -16.14
C ALA A 125 -9.33 3.56 -14.86
N LEU A 126 -9.61 2.25 -14.83
CA LEU A 126 -9.22 1.40 -13.69
C LEU A 126 -7.70 1.37 -13.49
N TRP A 127 -6.92 1.30 -14.57
CA TRP A 127 -5.46 1.34 -14.48
C TRP A 127 -4.94 2.69 -13.98
N ALA A 128 -5.60 3.80 -14.34
CA ALA A 128 -5.28 5.11 -13.80
C ALA A 128 -5.51 5.17 -12.28
N GLU A 129 -6.68 4.72 -11.81
CA GLU A 129 -6.97 4.60 -10.36
C GLU A 129 -5.91 3.75 -9.64
N ILE A 130 -5.56 2.59 -10.21
CA ILE A 130 -4.50 1.73 -9.66
C ILE A 130 -3.15 2.47 -9.62
N SER A 131 -2.80 3.19 -10.68
CA SER A 131 -1.50 3.87 -10.81
C SER A 131 -1.38 5.10 -9.91
N GLU A 132 -2.51 5.67 -9.48
CA GLU A 132 -2.56 6.71 -8.46
C GLU A 132 -2.20 6.13 -7.08
N ASP A 133 -2.69 4.93 -6.74
CA ASP A 133 -2.42 4.30 -5.44
C ASP A 133 -1.12 3.50 -5.40
N LEU A 134 -0.70 2.92 -6.53
CA LEU A 134 0.39 1.96 -6.64
C LEU A 134 1.30 2.24 -7.83
N ALA A 135 2.61 2.21 -7.56
CA ALA A 135 3.62 2.14 -8.61
C ALA A 135 4.65 1.07 -8.24
N TRP A 136 5.16 0.30 -9.20
CA TRP A 136 6.22 -0.66 -8.92
C TRP A 136 7.25 -0.72 -10.03
N LYS A 137 8.48 -1.08 -9.64
CA LYS A 137 9.63 -1.19 -10.52
C LYS A 137 10.36 -2.50 -10.27
N THR A 138 10.60 -3.24 -11.35
CA THR A 138 11.38 -4.47 -11.34
C THR A 138 12.85 -4.17 -11.63
N GLY A 139 13.73 -5.12 -11.30
CA GLY A 139 15.17 -4.99 -11.58
C GLY A 139 15.87 -3.97 -10.68
N ILE A 140 15.43 -3.84 -9.44
CA ILE A 140 16.14 -3.03 -8.45
C ILE A 140 17.50 -3.69 -8.18
N ALA A 141 18.58 -2.91 -8.28
CA ALA A 141 19.93 -3.40 -8.07
C ALA A 141 20.11 -3.90 -6.63
N ARG A 142 20.93 -4.94 -6.47
CA ARG A 142 21.24 -5.49 -5.15
C ARG A 142 21.90 -4.42 -4.27
N SER A 143 21.44 -4.31 -3.03
CA SER A 143 21.93 -3.34 -2.05
C SER A 143 21.61 -3.80 -0.63
N ALA A 144 21.96 -3.00 0.38
CA ALA A 144 21.61 -3.27 1.78
C ALA A 144 20.09 -3.37 2.02
N LEU A 145 19.26 -2.77 1.15
CA LEU A 145 17.79 -2.77 1.26
C LEU A 145 17.11 -3.66 0.20
N ALA A 146 17.89 -4.28 -0.69
CA ALA A 146 17.43 -5.14 -1.78
C ALA A 146 18.37 -6.36 -1.88
N LEU A 147 18.07 -7.40 -1.10
CA LEU A 147 19.08 -8.42 -0.74
C LEU A 147 19.25 -9.55 -1.76
N GLY A 148 18.29 -9.75 -2.68
CA GLY A 148 18.28 -10.88 -3.62
C GLY A 148 18.82 -10.54 -5.01
N GLU A 149 18.81 -11.56 -5.88
CA GLU A 149 19.16 -11.41 -7.30
C GLU A 149 18.00 -10.78 -8.09
N HIS A 150 16.76 -11.12 -7.74
CA HIS A 150 15.56 -10.51 -8.29
C HIS A 150 14.89 -9.65 -7.22
N ASN A 151 14.96 -8.34 -7.40
CA ASN A 151 14.35 -7.37 -6.49
C ASN A 151 13.28 -6.54 -7.20
N VAL A 152 12.19 -6.30 -6.50
CA VAL A 152 11.07 -5.45 -6.94
C VAL A 152 10.77 -4.46 -5.83
N ALA A 153 10.68 -3.17 -6.18
CA ALA A 153 10.21 -2.14 -5.28
C ALA A 153 8.79 -1.72 -5.68
N VAL A 154 7.89 -1.65 -4.71
CA VAL A 154 6.54 -1.13 -4.86
C VAL A 154 6.32 0.04 -3.93
N LEU A 155 5.67 1.08 -4.43
CA LEU A 155 5.24 2.26 -3.73
C LEU A 155 3.73 2.18 -3.53
N VAL A 156 3.27 2.41 -2.30
CA VAL A 156 1.86 2.50 -1.94
C VAL A 156 1.60 3.90 -1.40
N ARG A 157 0.69 4.65 -2.03
CA ARG A 157 0.45 6.05 -1.67
C ARG A 157 -0.34 6.20 -0.37
N ASP A 158 0.08 7.13 0.48
CA ASP A 158 -0.66 7.56 1.66
C ASP A 158 -1.16 6.39 2.54
N ARG A 159 -0.26 5.45 2.85
CA ARG A 159 -0.53 4.27 3.69
C ARG A 159 0.44 4.09 4.85
N ALA A 160 1.28 5.08 5.15
CA ALA A 160 2.21 5.07 6.27
C ALA A 160 1.56 4.66 7.60
N SER A 161 0.37 5.20 7.90
CA SER A 161 -0.37 4.92 9.14
C SER A 161 -0.84 3.47 9.30
N LYS A 162 -0.90 2.70 8.21
CA LYS A 162 -1.24 1.27 8.25
C LYS A 162 -0.03 0.36 8.46
N VAL A 163 1.17 0.91 8.38
CA VAL A 163 2.40 0.15 8.62
C VAL A 163 2.67 0.13 10.12
N ARG A 164 2.65 -1.06 10.72
CA ARG A 164 3.02 -1.26 12.12
C ARG A 164 4.49 -1.62 12.25
N SER A 165 4.83 -2.87 11.97
CA SER A 165 6.21 -3.37 12.04
C SER A 165 6.81 -3.72 10.67
N GLY A 166 6.00 -3.71 9.60
CA GLY A 166 6.39 -4.22 8.29
C GLY A 166 6.41 -5.76 8.20
N MET A 167 6.18 -6.48 9.30
CA MET A 167 6.12 -7.93 9.31
C MET A 167 4.91 -8.46 8.54
N GLU A 168 3.77 -7.78 8.59
CA GLU A 168 2.57 -8.18 7.86
C GLU A 168 2.79 -8.16 6.35
N GLN A 169 3.50 -7.15 5.86
CA GLN A 169 3.91 -7.03 4.46
C GLN A 169 4.91 -8.12 4.08
N ARG A 170 5.88 -8.40 4.95
CA ARG A 170 6.84 -9.51 4.75
C ARG A 170 6.13 -10.86 4.65
N ASP A 171 5.22 -11.15 5.58
CA ASP A 171 4.50 -12.42 5.61
C ASP A 171 3.58 -12.56 4.39
N ALA A 172 2.96 -11.47 3.94
CA ALA A 172 2.20 -11.45 2.69
C ALA A 172 3.09 -11.71 1.46
N ALA A 173 4.28 -11.09 1.40
CA ALA A 173 5.24 -11.34 0.33
C ALA A 173 5.70 -12.81 0.29
N VAL A 174 6.07 -13.35 1.45
CA VAL A 174 6.58 -14.72 1.59
C VAL A 174 5.50 -15.74 1.21
N ARG A 175 4.25 -15.54 1.66
CA ARG A 175 3.13 -16.40 1.22
C ARG A 175 2.89 -16.36 -0.29
N ALA A 176 3.25 -15.27 -0.96
CA ALA A 176 3.18 -15.14 -2.42
C ALA A 176 4.45 -15.64 -3.15
N GLY A 177 5.39 -16.24 -2.42
CA GLY A 177 6.58 -16.91 -2.97
C GLY A 177 7.86 -16.09 -2.91
N ALA A 178 7.87 -14.90 -2.30
CA ALA A 178 9.11 -14.17 -2.07
C ALA A 178 9.96 -14.79 -0.96
N ARG A 179 11.26 -14.49 -0.97
CA ARG A 179 12.19 -14.87 0.09
C ARG A 179 12.17 -13.90 1.26
N GLY A 180 11.81 -12.66 1.02
CA GLY A 180 11.69 -11.64 2.05
C GLY A 180 11.20 -10.31 1.49
N ALA A 181 10.95 -9.39 2.41
CA ALA A 181 10.60 -8.01 2.11
C ALA A 181 11.09 -7.08 3.22
N ILE A 182 11.41 -5.84 2.85
CA ILE A 182 11.61 -4.71 3.77
C ILE A 182 10.56 -3.66 3.46
N THR A 183 9.92 -3.14 4.49
CA THR A 183 8.92 -2.07 4.40
C THR A 183 9.51 -0.80 4.99
N MET A 184 9.41 0.29 4.24
CA MET A 184 9.88 1.62 4.63
C MET A 184 8.75 2.63 4.49
N VAL A 185 8.69 3.58 5.40
CA VAL A 185 7.78 4.71 5.36
C VAL A 185 8.57 5.95 4.97
N PHE A 186 8.07 6.72 4.00
CA PHE A 186 8.66 8.01 3.67
C PHE A 186 8.03 9.10 4.54
N THR A 187 8.81 9.61 5.49
CA THR A 187 8.38 10.67 6.39
C THR A 187 9.49 11.66 6.73
N GLY A 188 9.16 12.94 6.85
CA GLY A 188 10.12 14.01 7.13
C GLY A 188 11.24 14.10 6.08
N GLY A 189 10.93 13.76 4.83
CA GLY A 189 11.90 13.74 3.72
C GLY A 189 12.90 12.57 3.72
N ARG A 190 12.72 11.57 4.58
CA ARG A 190 13.61 10.40 4.71
C ARG A 190 12.83 9.09 4.72
N LEU A 191 13.53 7.97 4.52
CA LEU A 191 12.97 6.63 4.67
C LEU A 191 13.23 6.11 6.08
N ALA A 192 12.18 5.67 6.76
CA ALA A 192 12.24 5.00 8.05
C ALA A 192 11.82 3.53 7.91
N ILE A 193 12.52 2.62 8.58
CA ILE A 193 12.18 1.20 8.69
C ILE A 193 11.56 0.97 10.08
N PRO A 194 10.25 0.68 10.19
CA PRO A 194 9.57 0.54 11.47
C PRO A 194 10.27 -0.48 12.39
N GLY A 195 10.61 -0.05 13.61
CA GLY A 195 11.26 -0.88 14.62
C GLY A 195 12.74 -1.22 14.37
N ILE A 196 13.35 -0.71 13.29
CA ILE A 196 14.75 -0.98 12.93
C ILE A 196 15.54 0.32 12.80
N SER A 197 15.04 1.30 12.05
CA SER A 197 15.75 2.55 11.78
C SER A 197 14.78 3.71 11.56
N GLU A 198 14.97 4.82 12.27
CA GLU A 198 14.19 6.05 12.05
C GLU A 198 14.73 6.89 10.86
N ASP A 199 15.94 6.58 10.38
CA ASP A 199 16.60 7.27 9.28
C ASP A 199 17.50 6.32 8.47
N ALA A 200 16.87 5.44 7.70
CA ALA A 200 17.56 4.56 6.77
C ALA A 200 18.25 5.34 5.64
N SER A 201 17.85 6.59 5.39
CA SER A 201 18.50 7.47 4.42
C SER A 201 19.91 7.87 4.86
N SER A 202 20.15 8.01 6.16
CA SER A 202 21.49 8.23 6.72
C SER A 202 22.32 6.95 6.82
N GLU A 203 21.70 5.81 7.15
CA GLU A 203 22.39 4.52 7.29
C GLU A 203 22.74 3.86 5.95
N TYR A 204 21.86 3.99 4.95
CA TYR A 204 21.98 3.35 3.63
C TYR A 204 21.77 4.34 2.47
N PRO A 205 22.57 5.42 2.37
CA PRO A 205 22.29 6.55 1.49
C PRO A 205 22.19 6.16 0.01
N SER A 206 23.10 5.32 -0.49
CA SER A 206 23.08 4.89 -1.89
C SER A 206 21.85 4.04 -2.24
N ALA A 207 21.44 3.14 -1.34
CA ALA A 207 20.28 2.28 -1.54
C ALA A 207 18.98 3.11 -1.49
N CYS A 208 18.84 3.98 -0.50
CA CYS A 208 17.72 4.89 -0.36
C CYS A 208 17.61 5.83 -1.58
N LYS A 209 18.72 6.44 -2.01
CA LYS A 209 18.73 7.32 -3.19
C LYS A 209 18.21 6.61 -4.44
N ALA A 210 18.67 5.37 -4.70
CA ALA A 210 18.18 4.59 -5.83
C ALA A 210 16.67 4.35 -5.79
N LEU A 211 16.09 4.11 -4.60
CA LEU A 211 14.65 3.96 -4.41
C LEU A 211 13.90 5.27 -4.60
N LEU A 212 14.41 6.37 -4.03
CA LEU A 212 13.81 7.71 -4.17
C LEU A 212 13.78 8.16 -5.62
N ASP A 213 14.87 7.98 -6.36
CA ASP A 213 14.96 8.33 -7.78
C ASP A 213 14.02 7.46 -8.64
N ALA A 214 13.89 6.18 -8.28
CA ALA A 214 13.07 5.22 -9.00
C ALA A 214 11.56 5.42 -8.80
N LEU A 215 11.12 5.73 -7.58
CA LEU A 215 9.71 5.72 -7.19
C LEU A 215 9.13 7.10 -6.90
N ARG A 216 9.98 8.10 -6.59
CA ARG A 216 9.57 9.48 -6.26
C ARG A 216 8.43 9.50 -5.22
N PRO A 217 8.67 8.97 -4.01
CA PRO A 217 7.68 8.97 -2.95
C PRO A 217 7.37 10.39 -2.50
N ARG A 218 6.21 10.55 -1.86
CA ARG A 218 5.76 11.75 -1.17
C ARG A 218 5.51 11.40 0.30
N GLU A 219 5.39 12.43 1.13
CA GLU A 219 5.13 12.25 2.56
C GLU A 219 3.91 11.33 2.79
N GLY A 220 4.07 10.32 3.64
CA GLY A 220 3.02 9.35 3.94
C GLY A 220 3.00 8.11 3.03
N ASP A 221 3.85 8.06 2.01
CA ASP A 221 3.97 6.89 1.15
C ASP A 221 4.78 5.76 1.81
N VAL A 222 4.50 4.54 1.35
CA VAL A 222 5.19 3.32 1.80
C VAL A 222 5.96 2.72 0.63
N ILE A 223 7.23 2.42 0.82
CA ILE A 223 8.05 1.66 -0.12
C ILE A 223 8.25 0.26 0.44
N ILE A 224 7.89 -0.77 -0.32
CA ILE A 224 8.18 -2.16 0.00
C ILE A 224 9.15 -2.70 -1.04
N VAL A 225 10.29 -3.19 -0.59
CA VAL A 225 11.27 -3.88 -1.44
C VAL A 225 11.18 -5.37 -1.14
N CYS A 226 10.80 -6.17 -2.15
CA CYS A 226 10.71 -7.61 -2.07
C CYS A 226 11.79 -8.26 -2.94
N TRP A 227 12.25 -9.44 -2.52
CA TRP A 227 13.20 -10.22 -3.30
C TRP A 227 12.86 -11.71 -3.29
N ALA A 228 13.27 -12.42 -4.35
CA ALA A 228 13.04 -13.86 -4.48
C ALA A 228 14.08 -14.54 -5.37
N ASP A 229 13.98 -15.86 -5.47
CA ASP A 229 14.85 -16.72 -6.30
C ASP A 229 14.50 -16.63 -7.80
N ASN A 230 13.36 -16.03 -8.16
CA ASN A 230 12.98 -15.75 -9.55
C ASN A 230 12.19 -14.44 -9.65
N ALA A 231 12.21 -13.81 -10.82
CA ALA A 231 11.57 -12.52 -11.06
C ALA A 231 10.05 -12.51 -10.80
N LEU A 232 9.35 -13.58 -11.16
CA LEU A 232 7.89 -13.65 -11.00
C LEU A 232 7.49 -13.71 -9.52
N SER A 233 8.17 -14.54 -8.73
CA SER A 233 7.99 -14.62 -7.28
C SER A 233 8.31 -13.30 -6.58
N ALA A 234 9.35 -12.59 -7.01
CA ALA A 234 9.69 -11.29 -6.45
C ALA A 234 8.59 -10.25 -6.72
N GLU A 235 8.07 -10.22 -7.95
CA GLU A 235 6.99 -9.29 -8.32
C GLU A 235 5.66 -9.64 -7.64
N TYR A 236 5.30 -10.92 -7.56
CA TYR A 236 4.11 -11.36 -6.83
C TYR A 236 4.21 -11.11 -5.34
N GLY A 237 5.38 -11.31 -4.74
CA GLY A 237 5.66 -10.92 -3.37
C GLY A 237 5.46 -9.42 -3.13
N ALA A 238 6.02 -8.58 -3.99
CA ALA A 238 5.86 -7.12 -3.90
C ALA A 238 4.37 -6.71 -3.99
N LEU A 239 3.66 -7.20 -5.01
CA LEU A 239 2.25 -6.86 -5.19
C LEU A 239 1.37 -7.38 -4.04
N ALA A 240 1.63 -8.58 -3.52
CA ALA A 240 0.90 -9.12 -2.37
C ALA A 240 1.15 -8.30 -1.10
N ALA A 241 2.39 -7.87 -0.87
CA ALA A 241 2.75 -7.00 0.25
C ALA A 241 2.05 -5.64 0.13
N ALA A 242 2.07 -5.01 -1.04
CA ALA A 242 1.36 -3.76 -1.27
C ALA A 242 -0.15 -3.88 -1.04
N LEU A 243 -0.77 -4.96 -1.54
CA LEU A 243 -2.19 -5.22 -1.31
C LEU A 243 -2.54 -5.43 0.16
N SER A 244 -1.61 -5.78 1.05
CA SER A 244 -1.91 -5.86 2.49
C SER A 244 -2.20 -4.49 3.14
N LEU A 245 -1.84 -3.39 2.47
CA LEU A 245 -2.05 -2.02 2.95
C LEU A 245 -3.31 -1.34 2.35
N LEU A 246 -3.96 -1.97 1.37
CA LEU A 246 -5.00 -1.33 0.58
C LEU A 246 -6.42 -1.67 0.99
#